data_AF-A0A814QQ18-F1
#
_entry.id   AF-A0A814QQ18-F1
#
_cell.length_a   1.000
_cell.length_b   1.000
_cell.length_c   1.000
_cell.angle_alpha   90.00
_cell.angle_beta   90.00
_cell.angle_gamma   90.00
#
_symmetry.space_group_name_H-M   'P 1'
#
loop_
_entity.id
_entity.type
_entity.pdbx_description
1 polymer ?
#
loop_
_entity_poly.entity_id
_entity_poly.type
_entity_poly.pdbx_seq_one_letter_code
_entity_poly.pdbx_strand_id
1 'polypeptide(L)'
;MRLNPGLNCQLLSIGKQICIKSTPPIRSCGKYYTVKPGDYCFMIAQNNGISLIDFNNLNSGINCNSLKVGQTVCIAGGSGSLVTKDEFLKAVVSSGYKTPRDDQYVNFVSKAAPDGGFVYLSEIACLQNGCAGSYVTADDYPGQKYYGRGYIQLTWSYNYKAASQDLYNDLRLYTNANQVALDDGISWAVSFWYWKKKVHSRPGVSSGQFGATTNAINGALECSGPFTSKARQRFEIYKKVLVAFSIFEGPIENGCYN
;
A
#
# COMPACT_ATOMS: atom_id res chain seq x y z
N MET A 1 -14.15 4.22 -20.07
CA MET A 1 -13.83 5.55 -20.63
C MET A 1 -12.58 5.45 -21.51
N ARG A 2 -12.56 6.09 -22.68
CA ARG A 2 -11.34 6.24 -23.50
C ARG A 2 -10.47 7.32 -22.84
N LEU A 3 -9.20 7.02 -22.58
CA LEU A 3 -8.29 7.92 -21.86
C LEU A 3 -7.89 9.17 -22.66
N ASN A 4 -7.89 9.08 -23.99
CA ASN A 4 -7.62 10.22 -24.88
C ASN A 4 -8.64 10.24 -26.03
N PRO A 5 -9.90 10.62 -25.77
CA PRO A 5 -10.90 10.70 -26.82
C PRO A 5 -10.51 11.80 -27.83
N GLY A 6 -10.47 11.45 -29.13
CA GLY A 6 -10.09 12.39 -30.19
C GLY A 6 -8.58 12.58 -30.42
N LEU A 7 -7.72 11.78 -29.77
CA LEU A 7 -6.28 11.84 -30.03
C LEU A 7 -5.95 11.34 -31.44
N ASN A 8 -5.42 12.23 -32.27
CA ASN A 8 -4.83 11.89 -33.56
C ASN A 8 -3.32 11.69 -33.40
N CYS A 9 -2.86 10.45 -33.58
CA CYS A 9 -1.45 10.08 -33.43
C CYS A 9 -0.51 10.72 -34.47
N GLN A 10 -1.05 11.21 -35.59
CA GLN A 10 -0.27 11.87 -36.64
C GLN A 10 -0.01 13.36 -36.37
N LEU A 11 -0.68 13.94 -35.36
CA LEU A 11 -0.58 15.36 -34.98
C LEU A 11 -0.04 15.52 -33.54
N LEU A 12 0.87 14.64 -33.13
CA LEU A 12 1.54 14.74 -31.85
C LEU A 12 2.66 15.78 -31.94
N SER A 13 2.62 16.76 -31.05
CA SER A 13 3.67 17.76 -30.89
C SER A 13 4.56 17.42 -29.70
N ILE A 14 5.85 17.76 -29.79
CA ILE A 14 6.79 17.64 -28.67
C ILE A 14 6.24 18.48 -27.49
N GLY A 15 6.17 17.86 -26.31
CA GLY A 15 5.60 18.49 -25.09
C GLY A 15 4.10 18.27 -24.87
N LYS A 16 3.38 17.63 -25.80
CA LYS A 16 1.95 17.33 -25.64
C LYS A 16 1.72 16.26 -24.56
N GLN A 17 0.98 16.61 -23.52
CA GLN A 17 0.60 15.68 -22.46
C GLN A 17 -0.59 14.82 -22.90
N ILE A 18 -0.49 13.50 -22.69
CA ILE A 18 -1.56 12.53 -22.95
C ILE A 18 -1.77 11.67 -21.71
N CYS A 19 -3.00 11.21 -21.50
CA CYS A 19 -3.34 10.28 -20.44
C CYS A 19 -2.97 8.85 -20.86
N ILE A 20 -1.88 8.31 -20.33
CA ILE A 20 -1.61 6.88 -20.45
C ILE A 20 -2.38 6.12 -19.36
N LYS A 21 -2.80 4.89 -19.66
CA LYS A 21 -3.23 3.98 -18.59
C LYS A 21 -1.97 3.73 -17.77
N SER A 22 -1.89 4.24 -16.54
CA SER A 22 -0.82 3.82 -15.66
C SER A 22 -0.99 2.33 -15.45
N THR A 23 -0.13 1.52 -16.08
CA THR A 23 0.15 0.20 -15.55
C THR A 23 0.82 0.48 -14.22
N PRO A 24 0.25 0.05 -13.07
CA PRO A 24 1.01 0.00 -11.84
C PRO A 24 2.35 -0.66 -12.16
N PRO A 25 3.49 -0.17 -11.66
CA PRO A 25 4.76 -0.84 -11.87
C PRO A 25 4.54 -2.30 -11.51
N ILE A 26 5.03 -3.19 -12.37
CA ILE A 26 4.94 -4.63 -12.14
C ILE A 26 5.75 -4.89 -10.88
N ARG A 27 5.07 -4.86 -9.74
CA ARG A 27 5.64 -5.25 -8.45
C ARG A 27 5.93 -6.73 -8.58
N SER A 28 7.10 -7.15 -8.09
CA SER A 28 7.45 -8.57 -8.09
C SER A 28 6.30 -9.37 -7.48
N CYS A 29 6.02 -10.56 -8.01
CA CYS A 29 4.91 -11.34 -7.48
C CYS A 29 5.24 -11.83 -6.07
N GLY A 30 4.33 -11.60 -5.13
CA GLY A 30 4.47 -11.98 -3.72
C GLY A 30 3.89 -13.35 -3.41
N LYS A 31 2.94 -13.80 -4.21
CA LYS A 31 2.39 -15.14 -4.10
C LYS A 31 2.03 -15.68 -5.48
N TYR A 32 2.60 -16.83 -5.79
CA TYR A 32 2.29 -17.57 -7.00
C TYR A 32 1.25 -18.65 -6.74
N TYR A 33 0.43 -18.92 -7.75
CA TYR A 33 -0.45 -20.07 -7.85
C TYR A 33 -0.03 -20.90 -9.06
N THR A 34 0.04 -22.22 -8.89
CA THR A 34 0.32 -23.15 -9.99
C THR A 34 -1.00 -23.69 -10.53
N VAL A 35 -1.22 -23.49 -11.82
CA VAL A 35 -2.45 -23.85 -12.54
C VAL A 35 -2.67 -25.35 -12.52
N LYS A 36 -3.87 -25.77 -12.12
CA LYS A 36 -4.30 -27.17 -12.02
C LYS A 36 -5.27 -27.53 -13.14
N PRO A 37 -5.48 -28.83 -13.44
CA PRO A 37 -6.50 -29.25 -14.40
C PRO A 37 -7.88 -28.70 -14.04
N GLY A 38 -8.55 -28.08 -15.00
CA GLY A 38 -9.88 -27.48 -14.82
C GLY A 38 -9.87 -26.02 -14.36
N ASP A 39 -8.71 -25.45 -14.06
CA ASP A 39 -8.62 -24.03 -13.70
C ASP A 39 -8.86 -23.11 -14.90
N TYR A 40 -9.48 -21.97 -14.63
CA TYR A 40 -9.52 -20.80 -15.49
C TYR A 40 -9.32 -19.55 -14.64
N CYS A 41 -8.85 -18.45 -15.26
CA CYS A 41 -8.43 -17.24 -14.52
C CYS A 41 -9.45 -16.78 -13.49
N PHE A 42 -10.75 -16.81 -13.83
CA PHE A 42 -11.80 -16.36 -12.91
C PHE A 42 -11.89 -17.25 -11.65
N MET A 43 -11.82 -18.58 -11.75
CA MET A 43 -11.79 -19.43 -10.55
C MET A 43 -10.53 -19.23 -9.74
N ILE A 44 -9.36 -19.12 -10.39
CA ILE A 44 -8.11 -18.89 -9.67
C ILE A 44 -8.21 -17.57 -8.91
N ALA A 45 -8.70 -16.51 -9.56
CA ALA A 45 -8.86 -15.21 -8.97
C ALA A 45 -9.83 -15.25 -7.78
N GLN A 46 -11.05 -15.79 -8.00
CA GLN A 46 -12.11 -15.88 -6.98
C GLN A 46 -11.66 -16.71 -5.77
N ASN A 47 -11.06 -17.88 -5.98
CA ASN A 47 -10.60 -18.76 -4.91
C ASN A 47 -9.43 -18.18 -4.11
N ASN A 48 -8.71 -17.21 -4.68
CA ASN A 48 -7.64 -16.48 -3.99
C ASN A 48 -8.08 -15.07 -3.54
N GLY A 49 -9.37 -14.76 -3.62
CA GLY A 49 -9.95 -13.51 -3.13
C GLY A 49 -9.53 -12.27 -3.90
N ILE A 50 -9.03 -12.39 -5.13
CA ILE A 50 -8.72 -11.27 -6.03
C ILE A 50 -9.77 -11.16 -7.14
N SER A 51 -10.04 -9.94 -7.63
CA SER A 51 -10.90 -9.77 -8.80
C SER A 51 -10.22 -10.29 -10.07
N LEU A 52 -11.00 -10.67 -11.09
CA LEU A 52 -10.44 -11.06 -12.40
C LEU A 52 -9.63 -9.91 -13.03
N ILE A 53 -10.05 -8.67 -12.81
CA ILE A 53 -9.34 -7.48 -13.30
C ILE A 53 -7.95 -7.39 -12.65
N ASP A 54 -7.88 -7.55 -11.33
CA ASP A 54 -6.61 -7.50 -10.61
C ASP A 54 -5.71 -8.69 -10.92
N PHE A 55 -6.30 -9.88 -11.09
CA PHE A 55 -5.58 -11.05 -11.58
C PHE A 55 -4.92 -10.76 -12.94
N ASN A 56 -5.66 -10.17 -13.88
CA ASN A 56 -5.12 -9.83 -15.19
C ASN A 56 -4.04 -8.73 -15.12
N ASN A 57 -4.19 -7.76 -14.21
CA ASN A 57 -3.18 -6.73 -13.98
C ASN A 57 -1.89 -7.31 -13.41
N LEU A 58 -1.98 -8.25 -12.46
CA LEU A 58 -0.86 -8.99 -11.88
C LEU A 58 -0.13 -9.89 -12.89
N ASN A 59 -0.84 -10.31 -13.93
CA ASN A 59 -0.38 -11.28 -14.91
C ASN A 59 -0.40 -10.69 -16.32
N SER A 60 0.13 -9.48 -16.48
CA SER A 60 0.22 -8.80 -17.77
C SER A 60 0.99 -9.69 -18.76
N GLY A 61 0.28 -10.30 -19.71
CA GLY A 61 0.83 -11.26 -20.67
C GLY A 61 0.25 -12.68 -20.60
N ILE A 62 -0.56 -13.00 -19.57
CA ILE A 62 -1.29 -14.27 -19.54
C ILE A 62 -2.56 -14.19 -20.39
N ASN A 63 -2.77 -15.23 -21.21
CA ASN A 63 -4.02 -15.45 -21.93
C ASN A 63 -4.93 -16.39 -21.12
N CYS A 64 -6.01 -15.84 -20.58
CA CYS A 64 -6.98 -16.58 -19.77
C CYS A 64 -7.75 -17.68 -20.52
N ASN A 65 -7.77 -17.64 -21.85
CA ASN A 65 -8.40 -18.67 -22.68
C ASN A 65 -7.49 -19.85 -22.95
N SER A 66 -6.21 -19.76 -22.59
CA SER A 66 -5.20 -20.78 -22.90
C SER A 66 -4.24 -21.00 -21.73
N LEU A 67 -4.78 -21.02 -20.51
CA LEU A 67 -4.03 -21.35 -19.30
C LEU A 67 -3.47 -22.77 -19.39
N LYS A 68 -2.18 -22.93 -19.15
CA LYS A 68 -1.51 -24.24 -19.20
C LYS A 68 -1.44 -24.84 -17.79
N VAL A 69 -1.81 -26.11 -17.64
CA VAL A 69 -1.55 -26.84 -16.39
C VAL A 69 -0.05 -26.79 -16.07
N GLY A 70 0.28 -26.47 -14.82
CA GLY A 70 1.67 -26.26 -14.39
C GLY A 70 2.22 -24.85 -14.60
N GLN A 71 1.51 -23.98 -15.34
CA GLN A 71 1.87 -22.56 -15.45
C GLN A 71 1.75 -21.88 -14.08
N THR A 72 2.69 -20.99 -13.75
CA THR A 72 2.59 -20.15 -12.56
C THR A 72 1.95 -18.81 -12.89
N VAL A 73 1.02 -18.38 -12.05
CA VAL A 73 0.32 -17.10 -12.14
C VAL A 73 0.43 -16.36 -10.83
N CYS A 74 0.50 -15.04 -10.88
CA CYS A 74 0.57 -14.20 -9.70
C CYS A 74 -0.81 -13.97 -9.10
N ILE A 75 -0.96 -14.23 -7.80
CA ILE A 75 -2.22 -14.07 -7.07
C ILE A 75 -2.11 -13.07 -5.91
N ALA A 76 -0.92 -12.53 -5.65
CA ALA A 76 -0.71 -11.38 -4.76
C ALA A 76 0.58 -10.65 -5.12
N GLY A 77 0.58 -9.31 -5.04
CA GLY A 77 1.77 -8.50 -5.17
C GLY A 77 2.75 -8.74 -4.01
N GLY A 78 4.04 -8.72 -4.32
CA GLY A 78 5.13 -9.01 -3.40
C GLY A 78 6.01 -7.82 -3.12
N SER A 79 7.21 -8.12 -2.63
CA SER A 79 8.24 -7.13 -2.32
C SER A 79 8.70 -6.44 -3.61
N GLY A 80 8.07 -5.32 -3.96
CA GLY A 80 8.50 -4.51 -5.10
C GLY A 80 9.82 -3.82 -4.79
N SER A 81 10.56 -3.47 -5.84
CA SER A 81 11.51 -2.36 -5.76
C SER A 81 10.84 -1.17 -5.05
N LEU A 82 11.63 -0.37 -4.34
CA LEU A 82 11.19 0.91 -3.79
C LEU A 82 10.35 1.68 -4.82
N VAL A 83 9.29 2.35 -4.36
CA VAL A 83 8.35 3.11 -5.21
C VAL A 83 9.11 3.94 -6.24
N THR A 84 8.57 4.03 -7.45
CA THR A 84 9.20 4.91 -8.44
C THR A 84 9.14 6.37 -7.96
N LYS A 85 10.05 7.21 -8.47
CA LYS A 85 10.07 8.64 -8.14
C LYS A 85 8.72 9.28 -8.46
N ASP A 86 8.17 8.99 -9.63
CA ASP A 86 6.91 9.55 -10.09
C ASP A 86 5.73 9.15 -9.21
N GLU A 87 5.68 7.89 -8.76
CA GLU A 87 4.67 7.41 -7.82
C GLU A 87 4.74 8.13 -6.48
N PHE A 88 5.94 8.21 -5.91
CA PHE A 88 6.16 8.90 -4.65
C PHE A 88 5.74 10.37 -4.74
N LEU A 89 6.24 11.09 -5.75
CA LEU A 89 5.93 12.51 -5.94
C LEU A 89 4.43 12.72 -6.17
N LYS A 90 3.79 11.89 -7.00
CA LYS A 90 2.35 11.96 -7.23
C LYS A 90 1.55 11.75 -5.95
N ALA A 91 1.94 10.78 -5.12
CA ALA A 91 1.29 10.49 -3.85
C ALA A 91 1.40 11.66 -2.85
N VAL A 92 2.60 12.24 -2.71
CA VAL A 92 2.85 13.38 -1.81
C VAL A 92 2.05 14.60 -2.24
N VAL A 93 2.12 14.96 -3.53
CA VAL A 93 1.47 16.16 -4.08
C VAL A 93 -0.05 16.03 -4.07
N SER A 94 -0.60 14.89 -4.52
CA SER A 94 -2.07 14.67 -4.48
C SER A 94 -2.65 14.68 -3.07
N SER A 95 -1.82 14.47 -2.06
CA SER A 95 -2.21 14.51 -0.64
C SER A 95 -2.20 15.91 -0.02
N GLY A 96 -1.76 16.93 -0.77
CA GLY A 96 -1.74 18.33 -0.38
C GLY A 96 -0.39 18.82 0.17
N TYR A 97 0.67 18.02 0.06
CA TYR A 97 2.02 18.40 0.50
C TYR A 97 2.85 18.95 -0.65
N LYS A 98 3.84 19.80 -0.32
CA LYS A 98 4.77 20.36 -1.31
C LYS A 98 5.56 19.24 -1.99
N THR A 99 5.81 19.40 -3.28
CA THR A 99 6.66 18.48 -4.05
C THR A 99 8.05 18.40 -3.40
N PRO A 100 8.49 17.21 -2.97
CA PRO A 100 9.85 17.01 -2.49
C PRO A 100 10.88 17.33 -3.58
N ARG A 101 12.02 17.90 -3.18
CA ARG A 101 13.16 18.09 -4.08
C ARG A 101 13.79 16.74 -4.43
N ASP A 102 14.55 16.72 -5.52
CA ASP A 102 15.23 15.53 -6.01
C ASP A 102 16.20 14.92 -4.98
N ASP A 103 16.97 15.77 -4.29
CA ASP A 103 17.86 15.35 -3.21
C ASP A 103 17.10 14.73 -2.03
N GLN A 104 15.92 15.26 -1.69
CA GLN A 104 15.08 14.72 -0.61
C GLN A 104 14.55 13.34 -0.96
N TYR A 105 14.08 13.15 -2.19
CA TYR A 105 13.64 11.83 -2.67
C TYR A 105 14.80 10.82 -2.67
N VAL A 106 15.95 11.18 -3.25
CA VAL A 106 17.12 10.29 -3.32
C VAL A 106 17.60 9.91 -1.91
N ASN A 107 17.67 10.88 -1.00
CA ASN A 107 18.04 10.62 0.39
C ASN A 107 17.00 9.76 1.12
N PHE A 108 15.70 9.96 0.87
CA PHE A 108 14.66 9.15 1.49
C PHE A 108 14.76 7.69 1.06
N VAL A 109 14.86 7.44 -0.24
CA VAL A 109 14.97 6.10 -0.82
C VAL A 109 16.24 5.38 -0.38
N SER A 110 17.35 6.09 -0.22
CA SER A 110 18.64 5.48 0.18
C SER A 110 18.82 5.32 1.69
N LYS A 111 18.23 6.19 2.51
CA LYS A 111 18.51 6.25 3.96
C LYS A 111 17.37 5.75 4.85
N ALA A 112 16.12 6.03 4.49
CA ALA A 112 14.98 5.81 5.39
C ALA A 112 14.04 4.71 4.89
N ALA A 113 13.76 4.69 3.59
CA ALA A 113 12.76 3.80 3.01
C ALA A 113 13.06 2.28 3.15
N PRO A 114 14.33 1.81 3.09
CA PRO A 114 14.65 0.40 3.32
C PRO A 114 14.26 -0.05 4.74
N ASP A 115 14.63 0.74 5.75
CA ASP A 115 14.33 0.43 7.15
C ASP A 115 12.85 0.64 7.50
N GLY A 116 12.18 1.55 6.77
CA GLY A 116 10.74 1.80 6.89
C GLY A 116 9.84 0.72 6.29
N GLY A 117 10.41 -0.30 5.62
CA GLY A 117 9.63 -1.41 5.09
C GLY A 117 8.78 -1.07 3.86
N PHE A 118 9.11 0.00 3.13
CA PHE A 118 8.39 0.46 1.93
C PHE A 118 8.43 -0.52 0.73
N VAL A 119 9.01 -1.70 0.92
CA VAL A 119 9.01 -2.78 -0.06
C VAL A 119 7.84 -3.75 0.16
N TYR A 120 7.24 -3.82 1.37
CA TYR A 120 6.21 -4.79 1.69
C TYR A 120 4.81 -4.17 1.66
N LEU A 121 3.94 -4.69 0.80
CA LEU A 121 2.55 -4.23 0.65
C LEU A 121 1.52 -5.22 1.15
N SER A 122 1.96 -6.41 1.55
CA SER A 122 1.13 -7.44 2.15
C SER A 122 1.89 -7.98 3.35
N GLU A 123 1.16 -8.22 4.43
CA GLU A 123 1.71 -8.85 5.62
C GLU A 123 2.30 -10.23 5.27
N ILE A 124 3.61 -10.37 5.47
CA ILE A 124 4.37 -11.56 5.02
C ILE A 124 3.86 -12.84 5.66
N ALA A 125 3.61 -12.83 6.97
CA ALA A 125 3.11 -13.99 7.72
C ALA A 125 1.80 -14.51 7.11
N CYS A 126 0.93 -13.58 6.74
CA CYS A 126 -0.34 -13.83 6.10
C CYS A 126 -0.24 -14.41 4.68
N LEU A 127 0.76 -14.00 3.90
CA LEU A 127 1.04 -14.63 2.61
C LEU A 127 1.45 -16.10 2.77
N GLN A 128 2.22 -16.40 3.83
CA GLN A 128 2.76 -17.73 4.13
C GLN A 128 1.73 -18.69 4.73
N ASN A 129 0.98 -18.25 5.75
CA ASN A 129 0.07 -19.11 6.52
C ASN A 129 -1.43 -18.87 6.21
N GLY A 130 -1.75 -17.90 5.35
CA GLY A 130 -3.12 -17.58 4.95
C GLY A 130 -3.94 -16.84 6.02
N CYS A 131 -3.32 -16.31 7.08
CA CYS A 131 -3.99 -15.59 8.18
C CYS A 131 -5.09 -16.40 8.89
N ALA A 132 -4.91 -17.70 9.09
CA ALA A 132 -5.96 -18.53 9.70
C ALA A 132 -6.34 -18.00 11.10
N GLY A 133 -7.61 -17.62 11.29
CA GLY A 133 -8.13 -17.10 12.56
C GLY A 133 -7.76 -15.65 12.88
N SER A 134 -6.92 -14.99 12.07
CA SER A 134 -6.53 -13.59 12.28
C SER A 134 -7.43 -12.63 11.50
N TYR A 135 -7.66 -11.45 12.07
CA TYR A 135 -8.40 -10.36 11.42
C TYR A 135 -9.84 -10.72 11.02
N VAL A 136 -10.44 -11.67 11.75
CA VAL A 136 -11.81 -12.15 11.49
C VAL A 136 -12.80 -11.32 12.29
N THR A 137 -13.84 -10.83 11.61
CA THR A 137 -14.98 -10.17 12.25
C THR A 137 -16.29 -10.71 11.71
N ALA A 138 -17.39 -10.52 12.45
CA ALA A 138 -18.72 -10.95 11.99
C ALA A 138 -19.18 -10.23 10.71
N ASP A 139 -18.63 -9.04 10.44
CA ASP A 139 -18.97 -8.19 9.31
C ASP A 139 -18.03 -8.38 8.10
N ASP A 140 -17.25 -9.46 8.04
CA ASP A 140 -16.33 -9.69 6.93
C ASP A 140 -17.08 -10.02 5.63
N TYR A 141 -16.62 -9.45 4.50
CA TYR A 141 -17.18 -9.83 3.21
C TYR A 141 -16.80 -11.28 2.88
N PRO A 142 -17.75 -12.13 2.45
CA PRO A 142 -17.47 -13.54 2.15
C PRO A 142 -16.27 -13.73 1.21
N GLY A 143 -15.30 -14.55 1.64
CA GLY A 143 -14.10 -14.86 0.86
C GLY A 143 -13.00 -13.80 0.90
N GLN A 144 -13.20 -12.67 1.59
CA GLN A 144 -12.15 -11.64 1.78
C GLN A 144 -11.41 -11.83 3.10
N LYS A 145 -10.14 -11.37 3.12
CA LYS A 145 -9.29 -11.36 4.31
C LYS A 145 -8.67 -9.98 4.47
N TYR A 146 -8.73 -9.41 5.67
CA TYR A 146 -8.34 -8.02 5.95
C TYR A 146 -7.06 -7.90 6.75
N TYR A 147 -6.05 -8.70 6.39
CA TYR A 147 -4.69 -8.56 6.91
C TYR A 147 -4.00 -7.30 6.40
N GLY A 148 -2.83 -6.99 6.96
CA GLY A 148 -2.08 -5.78 6.64
C GLY A 148 -1.77 -5.65 5.15
N ARG A 149 -2.24 -4.56 4.53
CA ARG A 149 -1.84 -4.18 3.16
C ARG A 149 -1.48 -2.70 3.00
N GLY A 150 -0.70 -2.40 1.96
CA GLY A 150 -0.21 -1.05 1.67
C GLY A 150 0.82 -0.57 2.70
N TYR A 151 1.27 0.68 2.56
CA TYR A 151 2.36 1.25 3.38
C TYR A 151 2.01 1.40 4.86
N ILE A 152 0.75 1.69 5.17
CA ILE A 152 0.29 1.75 6.57
C ILE A 152 -0.10 0.39 7.14
N GLN A 153 0.00 -0.70 6.36
CA GLN A 153 -0.48 -2.03 6.72
C GLN A 153 -1.94 -1.99 7.23
N LEU A 154 -2.83 -1.44 6.40
CA LEU A 154 -4.26 -1.34 6.70
C LEU A 154 -4.81 -2.73 7.02
N THR A 155 -5.47 -2.86 8.17
CA THR A 155 -5.89 -4.13 8.75
C THR A 155 -7.31 -4.01 9.30
N TRP A 156 -8.05 -5.12 9.36
CA TRP A 156 -9.45 -5.25 9.78
C TRP A 156 -10.50 -4.72 8.80
N SER A 157 -11.59 -5.48 8.62
CA SER A 157 -12.67 -5.19 7.66
C SER A 157 -13.26 -3.79 7.80
N TYR A 158 -13.47 -3.32 9.04
CA TYR A 158 -14.03 -2.00 9.32
C TYR A 158 -13.14 -0.86 8.81
N ASN A 159 -11.81 -1.03 8.83
CA ASN A 159 -10.89 -0.03 8.30
C ASN A 159 -10.91 -0.01 6.77
N TYR A 160 -10.95 -1.17 6.12
CA TYR A 160 -11.09 -1.25 4.65
C TYR A 160 -12.42 -0.65 4.19
N LYS A 161 -13.51 -0.94 4.90
CA LYS A 161 -14.84 -0.36 4.63
C LYS A 161 -14.85 1.15 4.76
N ALA A 162 -14.35 1.67 5.88
CA ALA A 162 -14.28 3.12 6.11
C ALA A 162 -13.37 3.83 5.09
N ALA A 163 -12.20 3.26 4.79
CA ALA A 163 -11.29 3.81 3.78
C ALA A 163 -11.94 3.83 2.40
N SER A 164 -12.64 2.75 2.01
CA SER A 164 -13.33 2.68 0.73
C SER A 164 -14.39 3.77 0.58
N GLN A 165 -15.19 3.97 1.63
CA GLN A 165 -16.26 4.97 1.63
C GLN A 165 -15.70 6.39 1.56
N ASP A 166 -14.71 6.70 2.40
CA ASP A 166 -14.13 8.05 2.45
C ASP A 166 -13.34 8.42 1.18
N LEU A 167 -12.64 7.46 0.56
CA LEU A 167 -11.78 7.72 -0.59
C LEU A 167 -12.50 7.60 -1.94
N TYR A 168 -13.47 6.70 -2.05
CA TYR A 168 -14.07 6.33 -3.33
C TYR A 168 -15.60 6.41 -3.36
N ASN A 169 -16.23 6.74 -2.23
CA ASN A 169 -17.68 6.73 -2.08
C ASN A 169 -18.32 5.39 -2.48
N ASP A 170 -17.62 4.28 -2.22
CA ASP A 170 -18.09 2.91 -2.49
C ASP A 170 -17.46 1.89 -1.53
N LEU A 171 -17.69 0.60 -1.77
CA LEU A 171 -17.19 -0.52 -0.96
C LEU A 171 -16.06 -1.32 -1.64
N ARG A 172 -15.40 -0.80 -2.67
CA ARG A 172 -14.41 -1.56 -3.47
C ARG A 172 -13.29 -2.18 -2.64
N LEU A 173 -12.79 -1.50 -1.61
CA LEU A 173 -11.71 -2.04 -0.77
C LEU A 173 -12.24 -3.06 0.25
N TYR A 174 -13.52 -2.94 0.62
CA TYR A 174 -14.18 -3.91 1.50
C TYR A 174 -14.49 -5.21 0.74
N THR A 175 -15.04 -5.12 -0.48
CA THR A 175 -15.37 -6.30 -1.29
C THR A 175 -14.16 -6.91 -1.99
N ASN A 176 -13.06 -6.17 -2.09
CA ASN A 176 -11.80 -6.61 -2.71
C ASN A 176 -10.60 -5.91 -2.07
N ALA A 177 -10.18 -6.45 -0.92
CA ALA A 177 -9.11 -5.89 -0.09
C ALA A 177 -7.74 -5.89 -0.78
N ASN A 178 -7.53 -6.80 -1.73
CA ASN A 178 -6.25 -6.94 -2.42
C ASN A 178 -5.89 -5.71 -3.26
N GLN A 179 -6.85 -4.88 -3.68
CA GLN A 179 -6.57 -3.61 -4.35
C GLN A 179 -5.55 -2.74 -3.59
N VAL A 180 -5.58 -2.77 -2.25
CA VAL A 180 -4.65 -2.00 -1.41
C VAL A 180 -3.20 -2.46 -1.53
N ALA A 181 -2.94 -3.71 -1.95
CA ALA A 181 -1.58 -4.21 -2.19
C ALA A 181 -1.19 -4.20 -3.68
N LEU A 182 -2.16 -4.05 -4.59
CA LEU A 182 -1.97 -4.20 -6.03
C LEU A 182 -1.91 -2.88 -6.79
N ASP A 183 -2.50 -1.83 -6.23
CA ASP A 183 -2.47 -0.47 -6.79
C ASP A 183 -1.69 0.46 -5.85
N ASP A 184 -0.63 1.10 -6.36
CA ASP A 184 0.20 2.03 -5.59
C ASP A 184 -0.53 3.31 -5.19
N GLY A 185 -1.36 3.84 -6.09
CA GLY A 185 -2.22 4.98 -5.78
C GLY A 185 -3.15 4.67 -4.63
N ILE A 186 -3.76 3.48 -4.61
CA ILE A 186 -4.60 3.02 -3.50
C ILE A 186 -3.75 2.82 -2.22
N SER A 187 -2.57 2.20 -2.33
CA SER A 187 -1.64 1.98 -1.20
C SER A 187 -1.30 3.29 -0.49
N TRP A 188 -0.99 4.34 -1.25
CA TRP A 188 -0.74 5.67 -0.73
C TRP A 188 -2.01 6.35 -0.22
N ALA A 189 -3.10 6.29 -0.98
CA ALA A 189 -4.37 6.92 -0.60
C ALA A 189 -4.86 6.41 0.77
N VAL A 190 -4.81 5.10 1.01
CA VAL A 190 -5.20 4.55 2.33
C VAL A 190 -4.24 4.96 3.44
N SER A 191 -2.95 5.12 3.13
CA SER A 191 -1.93 5.53 4.12
C SER A 191 -2.13 6.99 4.54
N PHE A 192 -2.34 7.89 3.59
CA PHE A 192 -2.67 9.29 3.87
C PHE A 192 -4.05 9.45 4.50
N TRP A 193 -5.04 8.65 4.10
CA TRP A 193 -6.35 8.61 4.73
C TRP A 193 -6.24 8.20 6.20
N TYR A 194 -5.52 7.12 6.51
CA TYR A 194 -5.35 6.63 7.88
C TYR A 194 -4.63 7.66 8.73
N TRP A 195 -3.56 8.27 8.20
CA TRP A 195 -2.87 9.38 8.84
C TRP A 195 -3.85 10.51 9.21
N LYS A 196 -4.59 11.04 8.23
CA LYS A 196 -5.53 12.15 8.44
C LYS A 196 -6.67 11.81 9.41
N LYS A 197 -7.23 10.60 9.33
CA LYS A 197 -8.42 10.19 10.10
C LYS A 197 -8.11 9.65 11.50
N LYS A 198 -6.96 9.01 11.69
CA LYS A 198 -6.67 8.23 12.91
C LYS A 198 -5.49 8.78 13.71
N VAL A 199 -4.57 9.51 13.08
CA VAL A 199 -3.28 9.89 13.69
C VAL A 199 -3.11 11.40 13.83
N HIS A 200 -3.32 12.17 12.76
CA HIS A 200 -2.92 13.57 12.68
C HIS A 200 -3.50 14.47 13.78
N SER A 201 -4.73 14.23 14.19
CA SER A 201 -5.42 15.03 15.22
C SER A 201 -5.22 14.52 16.65
N ARG A 202 -4.35 13.53 16.87
CA ARG A 202 -4.13 12.96 18.21
C ARG A 202 -3.28 13.92 19.06
N PRO A 203 -3.52 13.98 20.39
CA PRO A 203 -2.74 14.82 21.29
C PRO A 203 -1.22 14.58 21.13
N GLY A 204 -0.44 15.65 21.12
CA GLY A 204 1.02 15.60 20.97
C GLY A 204 1.53 15.56 19.52
N VAL A 205 0.74 15.05 18.56
CA VAL A 205 1.17 14.92 17.15
C VAL A 205 1.48 16.27 16.52
N SER A 206 0.59 17.25 16.69
CA SER A 206 0.80 18.63 16.18
C SER A 206 1.94 19.37 16.88
N SER A 207 2.39 18.89 18.03
CA SER A 207 3.52 19.43 18.79
C SER A 207 4.85 18.74 18.44
N GLY A 208 4.87 17.90 17.39
CA GLY A 208 6.08 17.21 16.92
C GLY A 208 6.46 15.96 17.72
N GLN A 209 5.62 15.51 18.66
CA GLN A 209 5.88 14.32 19.48
C GLN A 209 5.70 13.05 18.63
N PHE A 210 6.80 12.45 18.17
CA PHE A 210 6.75 11.30 17.29
C PHE A 210 6.16 10.06 17.98
N GLY A 211 6.42 9.86 19.28
CA GLY A 211 5.84 8.77 20.07
C GLY A 211 4.31 8.83 20.08
N ALA A 212 3.70 10.02 20.10
CA ALA A 212 2.25 10.17 19.99
C ALA A 212 1.68 9.60 18.67
N THR A 213 2.45 9.68 17.57
CA THR A 213 2.05 9.04 16.29
C THR A 213 2.12 7.52 16.39
N THR A 214 3.14 6.97 17.06
CA THR A 214 3.28 5.53 17.28
C THR A 214 2.17 5.00 18.18
N ASN A 215 1.83 5.75 19.23
CA ASN A 215 0.73 5.43 20.14
C ASN A 215 -0.63 5.40 19.39
N ALA A 216 -0.88 6.37 18.53
CA ALA A 216 -2.07 6.42 17.70
C ALA A 216 -2.20 5.25 16.70
N ILE A 217 -1.07 4.72 16.21
CA ILE A 217 -1.05 3.62 15.24
C ILE A 217 -1.16 2.26 15.95
N ASN A 218 -0.37 2.04 17.00
CA ASN A 218 -0.25 0.73 17.64
C ASN A 218 0.14 0.77 19.12
N GLY A 219 -0.33 1.78 19.86
CA GLY A 219 0.13 2.03 21.23
C GLY A 219 -0.13 0.92 22.24
N ALA A 220 -1.23 0.17 22.08
CA ALA A 220 -1.54 -0.96 22.94
C ALA A 220 -0.44 -2.03 22.93
N LEU A 221 0.23 -2.23 21.79
CA LEU A 221 1.30 -3.22 21.64
C LEU A 221 2.70 -2.60 21.79
N GLU A 222 2.90 -1.38 21.28
CA GLU A 222 4.23 -0.79 21.14
C GLU A 222 4.55 0.31 22.19
N CYS A 223 3.56 0.83 22.90
CA CYS A 223 3.79 1.84 23.95
C CYS A 223 3.62 1.26 25.35
N SER A 224 2.52 0.52 25.56
CA SER A 224 2.21 -0.11 26.85
C SER A 224 2.33 -1.64 26.82
N GLY A 225 2.56 -2.22 25.65
CA GLY A 225 2.62 -3.66 25.44
C GLY A 225 4.04 -4.22 25.34
N PRO A 226 4.19 -5.47 24.90
CA PRO A 226 5.47 -6.18 24.89
C PRO A 226 6.44 -5.70 23.79
N PHE A 227 6.02 -4.81 22.88
CA PHE A 227 6.78 -4.46 21.67
C PHE A 227 7.35 -3.04 21.71
N THR A 228 7.74 -2.53 22.88
CA THR A 228 8.34 -1.18 23.02
C THR A 228 9.62 -0.97 22.21
N SER A 229 10.38 -2.03 21.93
CA SER A 229 11.53 -1.99 21.02
C SER A 229 11.15 -1.61 19.58
N LYS A 230 9.93 -1.95 19.12
CA LYS A 230 9.41 -1.55 17.81
C LYS A 230 9.14 -0.06 17.76
N ALA A 231 8.55 0.53 18.81
CA ALA A 231 8.34 1.97 18.88
C ALA A 231 9.68 2.74 18.85
N ARG A 232 10.70 2.25 19.57
CA ARG A 232 12.08 2.80 19.48
C ARG A 232 12.62 2.72 18.06
N GLN A 233 12.47 1.58 17.38
CA GLN A 233 12.90 1.42 15.99
C GLN A 233 12.19 2.41 15.04
N ARG A 234 10.90 2.69 15.25
CA ARG A 234 10.19 3.71 14.46
C ARG A 234 10.80 5.10 14.64
N PHE A 235 11.18 5.46 15.86
CA PHE A 235 11.84 6.74 16.13
C PHE A 235 13.21 6.82 15.44
N GLU A 236 13.99 5.74 15.43
CA GLU A 236 15.24 5.68 14.66
C GLU A 236 15.03 5.90 13.16
N ILE A 237 13.97 5.32 12.59
CA ILE A 237 13.59 5.55 11.18
C ILE A 237 13.16 6.99 10.96
N TYR A 238 12.39 7.58 11.87
CA TYR A 238 11.98 8.99 11.79
C TYR A 238 13.16 9.95 11.74
N LYS A 239 14.21 9.72 12.56
CA LYS A 239 15.44 10.50 12.50
C LYS A 239 16.10 10.44 11.11
N LYS A 240 16.09 9.27 10.47
CA LYS A 240 16.58 9.11 9.09
C LYS A 240 15.72 9.87 8.08
N VAL A 241 14.41 9.94 8.29
CA VAL A 241 13.49 10.75 7.46
C VAL A 241 13.83 12.24 7.61
N LEU A 242 14.00 12.76 8.83
CA LEU A 242 14.37 14.17 9.03
C LEU A 242 15.65 14.54 8.30
N VAL A 243 16.69 13.70 8.43
CA VAL A 243 17.95 13.87 7.69
C VAL A 243 17.72 13.83 6.18
N ALA A 244 16.90 12.89 5.70
CA ALA A 244 16.61 12.77 4.27
C ALA A 244 15.93 14.02 3.69
N PHE A 245 15.07 14.66 4.49
CA PHE A 245 14.34 15.87 4.08
C PHE A 245 15.07 17.17 4.42
N SER A 246 16.29 17.11 4.96
CA SER A 246 17.06 18.28 5.43
C SER A 246 16.33 19.08 6.51
N ILE A 247 15.64 18.38 7.41
CA ILE A 247 14.98 18.96 8.59
C ILE A 247 15.92 18.73 9.78
N PHE A 248 16.38 19.81 10.40
CA PHE A 248 17.39 19.78 11.45
C PHE A 248 16.85 20.12 12.84
N GLU A 249 15.52 20.23 12.98
CA GLU A 249 14.87 20.35 14.27
C GLU A 249 15.14 19.09 15.11
N GLY A 250 15.33 19.28 16.42
CA GLY A 250 15.56 18.17 17.34
C GLY A 250 14.32 17.24 17.37
N PRO A 251 14.45 15.96 17.01
CA PRO A 251 13.32 15.03 17.00
C PRO A 251 12.82 14.80 18.43
N ILE A 252 11.50 14.92 18.64
CA ILE A 252 10.86 14.73 19.95
C ILE A 252 10.26 13.32 20.01
N GLU A 253 10.79 12.47 20.89
CA GLU A 253 10.38 11.05 21.01
C GLU A 253 9.08 10.86 21.81
N ASN A 254 8.64 11.84 22.58
CA ASN A 254 7.56 11.74 23.58
C ASN A 254 6.23 11.16 23.07
N GLY A 255 5.41 10.66 24.01
CA GLY A 255 4.00 10.32 23.76
C GLY A 255 3.71 8.83 23.58
N CYS A 256 4.68 7.96 23.89
CA CYS A 256 4.53 6.50 23.79
C CYS A 256 4.94 5.77 25.08
N TYR A 257 6.24 5.48 25.28
CA TYR A 257 6.77 4.73 26.44
C TYR A 257 7.56 5.59 27.43
N ASN A 258 7.58 6.90 27.21
CA ASN A 258 8.43 7.88 27.89
C ASN A 258 7.60 9.01 28.51
#